data_AF-A0ABD4TAW6-F1
#
_entry.id   AF-A0ABD4TAW6-F1
#
_cell.length_a   1.000
_cell.length_b   1.000
_cell.length_c   1.000
_cell.angle_alpha   90.00
_cell.angle_beta   90.00
_cell.angle_gamma   90.00
#
_symmetry.space_group_name_H-M   'P 1'
#
loop_
_entity.id
_entity.type
_entity.pdbx_description
1 polymer ?
#
loop_
_entity_poly.entity_id
_entity_poly.type
_entity_poly.pdbx_seq_one_letter_code
_entity_poly.pdbx_strand_id
1 'polypeptide(L)'
;MVQEGSVIPALLLTAAVTALAAGFAAFAPVAEVPVIPHEQIAPQDQALVHIDFFTEKRDVPVEGVDILSSIRRYDLAVYDTQAILERLLSGEPLALHIAGQPCTANLQEVLHDTGSFTGTLSGDGRVHLTISGSVLRGYFETGGIAYWVESTGRYDTVSPENVLYYVFSSADVKGLSGCYLTLYNISNGDLEDSGYPAGWTEADFLSAGREVVPLADADLVDLPKVNETLRTGFIEVPLSENETMCIVKGYRGKIAEYHGDYYLIDFIES
;
A
#
# COMPACT_ATOMS: atom_id res chain seq x y z
N MET A 1 67.33 -47.63 2.68
CA MET A 1 67.89 -46.99 3.88
C MET A 1 69.10 -46.20 3.42
N VAL A 2 69.24 -44.87 3.45
CA VAL A 2 68.56 -43.71 4.09
C VAL A 2 68.91 -42.48 3.24
N GLN A 3 68.00 -41.49 3.11
CA GLN A 3 68.22 -40.01 3.10
C GLN A 3 66.91 -39.34 2.63
N GLU A 4 66.17 -38.62 3.45
CA GLU A 4 66.41 -37.26 3.99
C GLU A 4 66.65 -36.19 2.93
N GLY A 5 65.73 -35.21 2.89
CA GLY A 5 66.09 -33.81 3.08
C GLY A 5 66.41 -32.92 1.87
N SER A 6 65.65 -31.82 1.79
CA SER A 6 66.08 -30.46 1.40
C SER A 6 66.23 -30.12 -0.10
N VAL A 7 65.30 -29.37 -0.71
CA VAL A 7 65.30 -27.88 -0.91
C VAL A 7 66.66 -27.33 -1.37
N ILE A 8 66.82 -26.78 -2.60
CA ILE A 8 66.70 -25.36 -3.07
C ILE A 8 67.39 -25.34 -4.47
N PRO A 9 67.04 -24.52 -5.51
CA PRO A 9 66.63 -23.13 -5.38
C PRO A 9 65.40 -22.65 -6.16
N ALA A 10 64.62 -21.85 -5.42
CA ALA A 10 63.88 -20.72 -5.95
C ALA A 10 64.85 -19.71 -6.57
N LEU A 11 64.91 -19.64 -7.89
CA LEU A 11 65.21 -18.46 -8.71
C LEU A 11 65.30 -18.96 -10.16
N LEU A 12 64.56 -18.31 -11.06
CA LEU A 12 64.46 -18.59 -12.51
C LEU A 12 63.30 -19.49 -12.92
N LEU A 13 62.07 -18.98 -12.78
CA LEU A 13 61.15 -18.84 -13.92
C LEU A 13 59.96 -17.94 -13.56
N THR A 14 60.29 -16.78 -12.99
CA THR A 14 59.38 -15.66 -12.68
C THR A 14 59.02 -14.82 -13.91
N ALA A 15 58.86 -15.38 -15.10
CA ALA A 15 58.74 -14.55 -16.30
C ALA A 15 57.86 -15.05 -17.46
N ALA A 16 57.22 -16.22 -17.39
CA ALA A 16 56.51 -16.74 -18.58
C ALA A 16 55.26 -17.58 -18.29
N VAL A 17 54.49 -17.26 -17.24
CA VAL A 17 53.07 -17.64 -17.14
C VAL A 17 52.26 -16.42 -16.72
N THR A 18 52.54 -15.30 -17.38
CA THR A 18 51.81 -14.03 -17.26
C THR A 18 51.08 -13.77 -18.57
N ALA A 19 50.37 -14.76 -19.11
CA ALA A 19 49.61 -14.57 -20.35
C ALA A 19 48.59 -15.69 -20.65
N LEU A 20 47.91 -16.31 -19.68
CA LEU A 20 46.68 -17.08 -19.97
C LEU A 20 45.87 -17.51 -18.72
N ALA A 21 45.63 -16.60 -17.77
CA ALA A 21 44.54 -16.74 -16.79
C ALA A 21 44.12 -15.38 -16.21
N ALA A 22 44.40 -14.30 -16.94
CA ALA A 22 43.81 -13.00 -16.71
C ALA A 22 42.40 -13.02 -17.32
N GLY A 23 41.46 -13.60 -16.58
CA GLY A 23 40.06 -13.67 -16.96
C GLY A 23 39.34 -14.56 -15.98
N PHE A 24 38.40 -13.99 -15.22
CA PHE A 24 37.53 -14.68 -14.25
C PHE A 24 38.10 -14.96 -12.85
N ALA A 25 38.49 -13.91 -12.12
CA ALA A 25 38.36 -13.88 -10.65
C ALA A 25 38.45 -12.45 -10.09
N ALA A 26 37.70 -11.52 -10.67
CA ALA A 26 37.29 -10.32 -9.96
C ALA A 26 35.88 -10.56 -9.46
N PHE A 27 35.74 -11.34 -8.38
CA PHE A 27 34.53 -11.24 -7.59
C PHE A 27 34.51 -9.83 -7.05
N ALA A 28 33.62 -9.00 -7.61
CA ALA A 28 33.20 -7.76 -7.00
C ALA A 28 32.91 -8.02 -5.52
N PRO A 29 33.20 -7.07 -4.62
CA PRO A 29 32.73 -7.21 -3.25
C PRO A 29 31.22 -7.45 -3.33
N VAL A 30 30.75 -8.48 -2.64
CA VAL A 30 29.33 -8.66 -2.34
C VAL A 30 28.85 -7.29 -1.91
N ALA A 31 27.95 -6.67 -2.68
CA ALA A 31 27.34 -5.43 -2.28
C ALA A 31 26.78 -5.66 -0.88
N GLU A 32 27.36 -4.98 0.12
CA GLU A 32 26.82 -4.98 1.46
C GLU A 32 25.36 -4.58 1.31
N VAL A 33 24.45 -5.49 1.70
CA VAL A 33 23.04 -5.13 1.79
C VAL A 33 23.00 -4.00 2.81
N PRO A 34 22.59 -2.77 2.43
CA PRO A 34 22.61 -1.66 3.35
C PRO A 34 21.78 -2.05 4.58
N VAL A 35 22.44 -2.14 5.74
CA VAL A 35 21.75 -2.35 7.00
C VAL A 35 20.99 -1.07 7.26
N ILE A 36 19.67 -1.13 7.12
CA ILE A 36 18.83 0.01 7.41
C ILE A 36 18.69 0.11 8.92
N PRO A 37 19.10 1.23 9.53
CA PRO A 37 18.93 1.44 10.95
C PRO A 37 17.44 1.54 11.29
N HIS A 38 17.03 0.82 12.32
CA HIS A 38 15.69 0.90 12.89
C HIS A 38 15.69 1.77 14.13
N GLU A 39 14.64 2.55 14.32
CA GLU A 39 14.47 3.37 15.52
C GLU A 39 14.18 2.48 16.74
N GLN A 40 14.80 2.81 17.88
CA GLN A 40 14.54 2.10 19.14
C GLN A 40 13.33 2.70 19.85
N ILE A 41 12.14 2.21 19.52
CA ILE A 41 10.87 2.70 20.05
C ILE A 41 10.28 1.66 21.02
N ALA A 42 9.67 2.11 22.11
CA ALA A 42 9.01 1.18 23.02
C ALA A 42 7.75 0.58 22.37
N PRO A 43 7.44 -0.72 22.56
CA PRO A 43 6.35 -1.39 21.84
C PRO A 43 4.98 -0.71 21.98
N GLN A 44 4.70 -0.06 23.10
CA GLN A 44 3.44 0.65 23.32
C GLN A 44 3.28 1.91 22.46
N ASP A 45 4.40 2.55 22.10
CA ASP A 45 4.44 3.78 21.32
C ASP A 45 4.46 3.48 19.81
N GLN A 46 4.56 2.21 19.43
CA GLN A 46 4.47 1.77 18.04
C GLN A 46 3.01 1.63 17.62
N ALA A 47 2.67 2.29 16.52
CA ALA A 47 1.45 2.00 15.78
C ALA A 47 1.60 0.64 15.07
N LEU A 48 0.48 0.01 14.76
CA LEU A 48 0.44 -1.28 14.08
C LEU A 48 1.24 -1.31 12.76
N VAL A 49 1.24 -0.19 12.03
CA VAL A 49 2.19 0.10 10.96
C VAL A 49 2.92 1.37 11.34
N HIS A 50 4.19 1.24 11.70
CA HIS A 50 5.03 2.34 12.11
C HIS A 50 6.16 2.49 11.10
N ILE A 51 6.31 3.68 10.51
CA ILE A 51 7.44 4.06 9.66
C ILE A 51 8.40 4.85 10.54
N ASP A 52 9.59 4.30 10.75
CA ASP A 52 10.59 4.83 11.69
C ASP A 52 10.90 6.29 11.37
N PHE A 53 11.06 7.12 12.40
CA PHE A 53 11.26 8.57 12.33
C PHE A 53 10.12 9.39 11.73
N PHE A 54 9.16 8.78 11.04
CA PHE A 54 8.08 9.47 10.32
C PHE A 54 6.70 9.22 10.89
N THR A 55 6.57 8.39 11.92
CA THR A 55 5.27 8.02 12.50
C THR A 55 5.20 8.35 13.97
N GLU A 56 4.08 8.91 14.40
CA GLU A 56 3.79 9.15 15.81
C GLU A 56 2.43 8.55 16.17
N LYS A 57 2.40 7.65 17.15
CA LYS A 57 1.14 7.05 17.64
C LYS A 57 0.35 8.07 18.47
N ARG A 58 -0.97 7.97 18.42
CA ARG A 58 -1.91 8.75 19.23
C ARG A 58 -2.73 7.81 20.11
N ASP A 59 -2.69 8.05 21.42
CA ASP A 59 -3.40 7.23 22.41
C ASP A 59 -4.86 7.66 22.64
N VAL A 60 -5.23 8.86 22.17
CA VAL A 60 -6.53 9.45 22.47
C VAL A 60 -7.47 9.25 21.28
N PRO A 61 -8.64 8.60 21.48
CA PRO A 61 -9.66 8.57 20.45
C PRO A 61 -10.16 9.98 20.19
N VAL A 62 -10.20 10.37 18.91
CA VAL A 62 -10.78 11.65 18.52
C VAL A 62 -12.31 11.49 18.45
N GLU A 63 -13.05 12.38 19.11
CA GLU A 63 -14.51 12.40 19.01
C GLU A 63 -14.95 12.79 17.60
N GLY A 64 -15.96 12.09 17.06
CA GLY A 64 -16.56 12.45 15.76
C GLY A 64 -15.71 12.06 14.55
N VAL A 65 -14.82 11.08 14.70
CA VAL A 65 -14.21 10.42 13.55
C VAL A 65 -15.06 9.22 13.16
N ASP A 66 -15.52 9.21 11.92
CA ASP A 66 -16.34 8.14 11.37
C ASP A 66 -15.41 6.94 11.09
N ILE A 67 -15.55 5.89 11.89
CA ILE A 67 -14.84 4.62 11.69
C ILE A 67 -15.84 3.65 11.09
N LEU A 68 -15.39 2.91 10.09
CA LEU A 68 -16.13 1.75 9.62
C LEU A 68 -16.46 0.83 10.78
N SER A 69 -17.75 0.59 11.01
CA SER A 69 -18.26 -0.25 12.09
C SER A 69 -17.73 -1.69 12.08
N SER A 70 -17.10 -2.12 10.99
CA SER A 70 -16.44 -3.42 10.83
C SER A 70 -15.04 -3.51 11.43
N ILE A 71 -14.36 -2.38 11.61
CA ILE A 71 -13.03 -2.31 12.21
C ILE A 71 -13.20 -2.37 13.73
N ARG A 72 -12.75 -3.46 14.34
CA ARG A 72 -12.91 -3.71 15.78
C ARG A 72 -11.82 -3.05 16.60
N ARG A 73 -10.62 -2.98 16.03
CA ARG A 73 -9.43 -2.42 16.67
C ARG A 73 -8.62 -1.71 15.60
N TYR A 74 -8.06 -0.57 15.99
CA TYR A 74 -7.21 0.27 15.19
C TYR A 74 -6.31 1.06 16.13
N ASP A 75 -5.14 1.43 15.65
CA ASP A 75 -4.35 2.49 16.24
C ASP A 75 -4.66 3.81 15.53
N LEU A 76 -4.44 4.93 16.23
CA LEU A 76 -4.37 6.24 15.61
C LEU A 76 -2.91 6.64 15.46
N ALA A 77 -2.57 7.23 14.33
CA ALA A 77 -1.22 7.71 14.08
C ALA A 77 -1.22 8.96 13.21
N VAL A 78 -0.12 9.69 13.30
CA VAL A 78 0.24 10.77 12.39
C VAL A 78 1.48 10.34 11.61
N TYR A 79 1.51 10.67 10.32
CA TYR A 79 2.65 10.42 9.45
C TYR A 79 3.18 11.74 8.89
N ASP A 80 4.50 11.91 8.91
CA ASP A 80 5.17 12.99 8.18
C ASP A 80 5.17 12.66 6.68
N THR A 81 4.07 12.98 6.01
CA THR A 81 3.85 12.61 4.61
C THR A 81 4.86 13.25 3.68
N GLN A 82 5.36 14.45 4.00
CA GLN A 82 6.34 15.14 3.19
C GLN A 82 7.70 14.44 3.30
N ALA A 83 8.17 14.15 4.52
CA ALA A 83 9.45 13.47 4.69
C ALA A 83 9.44 12.05 4.12
N ILE A 84 8.32 11.33 4.22
CA ILE A 84 8.13 10.04 3.56
C ILE A 84 8.24 10.19 2.05
N LEU A 85 7.55 11.17 1.45
CA LEU A 85 7.62 11.41 0.01
C LEU A 85 9.05 11.73 -0.46
N GLU A 86 9.75 12.63 0.24
CA GLU A 86 11.13 13.00 -0.08
C GLU A 86 12.07 11.79 -0.02
N ARG A 87 11.91 10.93 0.99
CA ARG A 87 12.66 9.67 1.16
C ARG A 87 12.36 8.66 0.04
N LEU A 88 11.10 8.54 -0.39
CA LEU A 88 10.72 7.65 -1.49
C LEU A 88 11.26 8.15 -2.83
N LEU A 89 11.20 9.46 -3.08
CA LEU A 89 11.72 10.09 -4.30
C LEU A 89 13.26 10.05 -4.39
N SER A 90 13.97 9.98 -3.26
CA SER A 90 15.41 9.75 -3.24
C SER A 90 15.78 8.30 -3.60
N GLY A 91 14.80 7.41 -3.74
CA GLY A 91 14.98 5.98 -3.99
C GLY A 91 15.48 5.23 -2.76
N GLU A 92 15.42 5.84 -1.58
CA GLU A 92 15.85 5.22 -0.35
C GLU A 92 14.73 4.36 0.27
N PRO A 93 15.07 3.19 0.81
CA PRO A 93 14.10 2.33 1.46
C PRO A 93 13.54 2.91 2.77
N LEU A 94 12.34 2.49 3.13
CA LEU A 94 11.69 2.82 4.41
C LEU A 94 11.99 1.73 5.45
N ALA A 95 12.42 2.15 6.63
CA ALA A 95 12.48 1.30 7.82
C ALA A 95 11.10 1.32 8.49
N LEU A 96 10.56 0.14 8.77
CA LEU A 96 9.20 -0.02 9.28
C LEU A 96 9.18 -0.99 10.46
N HIS A 97 8.18 -0.85 11.32
CA HIS A 97 7.70 -1.90 12.20
C HIS A 97 6.25 -2.24 11.83
N ILE A 98 5.98 -3.50 11.47
CA ILE A 98 4.62 -4.00 11.21
C ILE A 98 4.26 -4.99 12.32
N ALA A 99 3.21 -4.70 13.08
CA ALA A 99 2.83 -5.42 14.29
C ALA A 99 4.02 -5.61 15.26
N GLY A 100 4.86 -4.58 15.37
CA GLY A 100 6.06 -4.57 16.21
C GLY A 100 7.25 -5.39 15.68
N GLN A 101 7.14 -5.98 14.48
CA GLN A 101 8.26 -6.66 13.83
C GLN A 101 8.98 -5.71 12.88
N PRO A 102 10.31 -5.52 13.00
CA PRO A 102 11.06 -4.66 12.11
C PRO A 102 11.11 -5.27 10.71
N CYS A 103 10.84 -4.46 9.70
CA CYS A 103 10.98 -4.82 8.30
C CYS A 103 11.37 -3.60 7.46
N THR A 104 11.98 -3.86 6.31
CA THR A 104 12.34 -2.86 5.31
C THR A 104 11.35 -2.90 4.16
N ALA A 105 10.88 -1.73 3.71
CA ALA A 105 10.19 -1.60 2.43
C ALA A 105 11.10 -1.00 1.37
N ASN A 106 11.26 -1.71 0.26
CA ASN A 106 11.92 -1.21 -0.94
C ASN A 106 10.85 -0.88 -1.96
N LEU A 107 10.60 0.41 -2.21
CA LEU A 107 9.56 0.84 -3.14
C LEU A 107 10.14 1.58 -4.34
N GLN A 108 9.40 1.52 -5.45
CA GLN A 108 9.64 2.28 -6.66
C GLN A 108 8.35 3.00 -7.06
N GLU A 109 8.51 4.19 -7.63
CA GLU A 109 7.39 4.95 -8.17
C GLU A 109 6.81 4.19 -9.38
N VAL A 110 5.49 3.99 -9.40
CA VAL A 110 4.79 3.26 -10.47
C VAL A 110 4.71 4.10 -11.73
N LEU A 111 4.39 5.39 -11.56
CA LEU A 111 4.30 6.36 -12.64
C LEU A 111 4.86 7.70 -12.14
N HIS A 112 5.73 8.30 -12.92
CA HIS A 112 6.41 9.53 -12.51
C HIS A 112 5.44 10.65 -12.15
N ASP A 113 5.72 11.33 -11.04
CA ASP A 113 4.95 12.47 -10.51
C ASP A 113 3.52 12.12 -10.04
N THR A 114 3.21 10.84 -9.84
CA THR A 114 1.90 10.44 -9.30
C THR A 114 1.86 10.32 -7.79
N GLY A 115 3.03 10.19 -7.15
CA GLY A 115 3.11 9.89 -5.72
C GLY A 115 2.63 8.47 -5.38
N SER A 116 2.53 7.58 -6.36
CA SER A 116 2.16 6.16 -6.18
C SER A 116 3.41 5.29 -6.23
N PHE A 117 3.63 4.50 -5.18
CA PHE A 117 4.80 3.67 -4.98
C PHE A 117 4.40 2.23 -4.68
N THR A 118 5.07 1.28 -5.32
CA THR A 118 4.89 -0.16 -5.05
C THR A 118 6.21 -0.82 -4.76
N GLY A 119 6.19 -1.90 -4.00
CA GLY A 119 7.41 -2.58 -3.63
C GLY A 119 7.22 -3.83 -2.81
N THR A 120 8.35 -4.28 -2.25
CA THR A 120 8.40 -5.48 -1.42
C THR A 120 8.88 -5.16 0.00
N LEU A 121 8.38 -5.96 0.94
CA LEU A 121 8.84 -5.99 2.31
C LEU A 121 9.95 -7.05 2.48
N SER A 122 10.92 -6.78 3.35
CA SER A 122 11.89 -7.77 3.78
C SER A 122 11.16 -8.95 4.43
N GLY A 123 11.26 -10.15 3.84
CA GLY A 123 10.58 -11.35 4.34
C GLY A 123 9.39 -11.85 3.53
N ASP A 124 9.30 -11.47 2.24
CA ASP A 124 8.26 -11.91 1.30
C ASP A 124 6.88 -11.29 1.58
N GLY A 125 6.81 -9.97 1.41
CA GLY A 125 5.58 -9.20 1.54
C GLY A 125 5.47 -8.12 0.47
N ARG A 126 4.29 -7.55 0.33
CA ARG A 126 4.01 -6.47 -0.64
C ARG A 126 3.65 -5.18 0.08
N VAL A 127 4.00 -4.07 -0.54
CA VAL A 127 3.66 -2.74 -0.06
C VAL A 127 3.19 -1.88 -1.23
N HIS A 128 2.16 -1.08 -0.98
CA HIS A 128 1.71 -0.02 -1.86
C HIS A 128 1.47 1.25 -1.03
N LEU A 129 2.07 2.36 -1.45
CA LEU A 129 1.88 3.66 -0.83
C LEU A 129 1.39 4.65 -1.88
N THR A 130 0.43 5.48 -1.51
CA THR A 130 0.01 6.63 -2.33
C THR A 130 0.11 7.89 -1.49
N ILE A 131 0.77 8.93 -1.99
CA ILE A 131 0.85 10.23 -1.33
C ILE A 131 0.27 11.28 -2.28
N SER A 132 -0.81 11.94 -1.84
CA SER A 132 -1.46 13.02 -2.57
C SER A 132 -1.57 14.25 -1.67
N GLY A 133 -0.74 15.26 -1.93
CA GLY A 133 -0.62 16.42 -1.04
C GLY A 133 -0.13 16.00 0.34
N SER A 134 -0.94 16.28 1.37
CA SER A 134 -0.67 15.91 2.78
C SER A 134 -1.33 14.60 3.21
N VAL A 135 -1.87 13.83 2.27
CA VAL A 135 -2.61 12.59 2.55
C VAL A 135 -1.78 11.39 2.11
N LEU A 136 -1.49 10.51 3.06
CA LEU A 136 -0.86 9.21 2.85
C LEU A 136 -1.92 8.11 2.84
N ARG A 137 -1.79 7.19 1.90
CA ARG A 137 -2.50 5.91 1.91
C ARG A 137 -1.48 4.80 1.91
N GLY A 138 -1.67 3.80 2.76
CA GLY A 138 -0.75 2.67 2.85
C GLY A 138 -1.46 1.33 2.88
N TYR A 139 -0.95 0.40 2.08
CA TYR A 139 -1.28 -1.02 2.10
C TYR A 139 -0.02 -1.84 2.30
N PHE A 140 -0.03 -2.73 3.27
CA PHE A 140 1.09 -3.61 3.59
C PHE A 140 0.56 -5.02 3.79
N GLU A 141 1.25 -6.02 3.23
CA GLU A 141 0.91 -7.41 3.47
C GLU A 141 2.16 -8.23 3.74
N THR A 142 2.13 -8.95 4.85
CA THR A 142 3.20 -9.85 5.27
C THR A 142 2.61 -11.00 6.09
N GLY A 143 3.13 -12.21 5.92
CA GLY A 143 2.66 -13.38 6.65
C GLY A 143 1.17 -13.72 6.45
N GLY A 144 0.59 -13.31 5.31
CA GLY A 144 -0.84 -13.52 4.99
C GLY A 144 -1.80 -12.59 5.74
N ILE A 145 -1.29 -11.56 6.41
CA ILE A 145 -2.08 -10.52 7.09
C ILE A 145 -1.87 -9.21 6.34
N ALA A 146 -2.97 -8.53 6.03
CA ALA A 146 -2.96 -7.20 5.43
C ALA A 146 -3.10 -6.13 6.52
N TYR A 147 -2.45 -5.00 6.32
CA TYR A 147 -2.45 -3.84 7.19
C TYR A 147 -2.68 -2.59 6.36
N TRP A 148 -3.51 -1.69 6.88
CA TRP A 148 -3.90 -0.47 6.18
C TRP A 148 -3.60 0.76 7.00
N VAL A 149 -3.21 1.82 6.30
CA VAL A 149 -3.08 3.19 6.80
C VAL A 149 -4.02 4.06 5.99
N GLU A 150 -5.06 4.59 6.63
CA GLU A 150 -6.14 5.31 5.97
C GLU A 150 -6.44 6.62 6.70
N SER A 151 -6.68 7.69 5.93
CA SER A 151 -6.95 9.02 6.48
C SER A 151 -8.28 9.05 7.22
N THR A 152 -8.28 9.71 8.38
CA THR A 152 -9.52 10.04 9.09
C THR A 152 -10.29 11.21 8.46
N GLY A 153 -9.67 11.96 7.54
CA GLY A 153 -10.17 13.24 7.05
C GLY A 153 -10.14 14.37 8.08
N ARG A 154 -9.52 14.15 9.25
CA ARG A 154 -9.36 15.13 10.33
C ARG A 154 -7.88 15.46 10.53
N TYR A 155 -7.63 16.69 10.97
CA TYR A 155 -6.31 17.10 11.42
C TYR A 155 -6.09 16.67 12.87
N ASP A 156 -4.85 16.38 13.22
CA ASP A 156 -4.45 16.09 14.58
C ASP A 156 -4.67 17.31 15.49
N THR A 157 -4.99 17.05 16.75
CA THR A 157 -5.21 18.11 17.74
C THR A 157 -3.91 18.59 18.37
N VAL A 158 -2.86 17.75 18.34
CA VAL A 158 -1.52 18.08 18.86
C VAL A 158 -0.67 18.75 17.78
N SER A 159 -0.73 18.24 16.55
CA SER A 159 -0.06 18.77 15.36
C SER A 159 -1.09 19.14 14.26
N PRO A 160 -1.72 20.33 14.32
CA PRO A 160 -2.80 20.72 13.41
C PRO A 160 -2.43 20.75 11.92
N GLU A 161 -1.14 20.79 11.61
CA GLU A 161 -0.59 20.67 10.26
C GLU A 161 -0.70 19.26 9.67
N ASN A 162 -0.88 18.25 10.52
CA ASN A 162 -0.85 16.86 10.13
C ASN A 162 -2.25 16.22 10.14
N VAL A 163 -2.47 15.33 9.19
CA VAL A 163 -3.68 14.50 9.11
C VAL A 163 -3.55 13.35 10.10
N LEU A 164 -4.66 13.00 10.75
CA LEU A 164 -4.76 11.82 11.60
C LEU A 164 -5.15 10.62 10.74
N TYR A 165 -4.61 9.44 11.06
CA TYR A 165 -4.84 8.20 10.32
C TYR A 165 -5.32 7.08 11.23
N TYR A 166 -6.15 6.19 10.70
CA TYR A 166 -6.43 4.89 11.27
C TYR A 166 -5.43 3.87 10.73
N VAL A 167 -4.95 3.01 11.63
CA VAL A 167 -4.04 1.92 11.29
C VAL A 167 -4.61 0.61 11.82
N PHE A 168 -4.94 -0.33 10.94
CA PHE A 168 -5.62 -1.56 11.34
C PHE A 168 -5.17 -2.78 10.51
N SER A 169 -5.36 -3.98 11.06
CA SER A 169 -5.05 -5.24 10.38
C SER A 169 -6.30 -5.96 9.88
N SER A 170 -6.12 -6.88 8.93
CA SER A 170 -7.20 -7.75 8.45
C SER A 170 -7.74 -8.66 9.54
N ALA A 171 -6.93 -8.97 10.56
CA ALA A 171 -7.36 -9.73 11.73
C ALA A 171 -8.28 -8.92 12.66
N ASP A 172 -8.17 -7.60 12.65
CA ASP A 172 -9.00 -6.68 13.44
C ASP A 172 -10.25 -6.20 12.69
N VAL A 173 -10.37 -6.57 11.42
CA VAL A 173 -11.64 -6.50 10.70
C VAL A 173 -12.45 -7.73 11.10
N LYS A 174 -13.71 -7.53 11.50
CA LYS A 174 -14.62 -8.64 11.79
C LYS A 174 -14.66 -9.58 10.57
N GLY A 175 -14.30 -10.86 10.78
CA GLY A 175 -14.35 -11.92 9.78
C GLY A 175 -15.55 -11.77 8.87
N LEU A 176 -15.25 -11.66 7.59
CA LEU A 176 -16.16 -11.19 6.60
C LEU A 176 -17.13 -12.32 6.23
N SER A 177 -18.35 -12.31 6.78
CA SER A 177 -19.47 -13.10 6.22
C SER A 177 -20.46 -12.14 5.60
N GLY A 178 -20.77 -12.29 4.32
CA GLY A 178 -21.71 -11.41 3.62
C GLY A 178 -21.11 -10.69 2.42
N CYS A 179 -21.70 -9.57 2.02
CA CYS A 179 -21.36 -8.85 0.80
C CYS A 179 -20.40 -7.69 1.08
N TYR A 180 -19.36 -7.52 0.26
CA TYR A 180 -18.35 -6.46 0.40
C TYR A 180 -18.32 -5.57 -0.83
N LEU A 181 -18.49 -4.27 -0.63
CA LEU A 181 -18.52 -3.27 -1.68
C LEU A 181 -17.24 -3.29 -2.51
N THR A 182 -17.44 -3.35 -3.81
CA THR A 182 -16.46 -3.08 -4.85
C THR A 182 -16.90 -1.80 -5.56
N LEU A 183 -16.15 -0.71 -5.37
CA LEU A 183 -16.41 0.57 -6.01
C LEU A 183 -15.18 1.03 -6.78
N TYR A 184 -15.28 1.11 -8.11
CA TYR A 184 -14.19 1.58 -8.97
C TYR A 184 -14.61 2.82 -9.72
N ASN A 185 -13.79 3.88 -9.66
CA ASN A 185 -13.88 4.98 -10.63
C ASN A 185 -13.19 4.53 -11.92
N ILE A 186 -13.98 4.33 -12.97
CA ILE A 186 -13.50 3.87 -14.28
C ILE A 186 -13.26 5.04 -15.26
N SER A 187 -13.54 6.29 -14.86
CA SER A 187 -13.16 7.48 -15.64
C SER A 187 -11.64 7.72 -15.63
N ASN A 188 -10.99 7.46 -14.49
CA ASN A 188 -9.67 8.04 -14.17
C ASN A 188 -8.51 7.02 -14.13
N GLY A 189 -8.75 5.73 -14.36
CA GLY A 189 -7.71 4.70 -14.24
C GLY A 189 -7.79 3.64 -15.33
N ASP A 190 -6.62 3.27 -15.87
CA ASP A 190 -6.44 2.05 -16.64
C ASP A 190 -6.47 0.88 -15.65
N LEU A 191 -7.67 0.39 -15.33
CA LEU A 191 -7.82 -0.86 -14.60
C LEU A 191 -7.56 -1.97 -15.62
N GLU A 192 -6.28 -2.28 -15.88
CA GLU A 192 -5.83 -3.31 -16.85
C GLU A 192 -6.55 -4.66 -16.66
N ASP A 193 -7.08 -4.94 -15.46
CA ASP A 193 -7.84 -6.15 -15.12
C ASP A 193 -9.38 -6.00 -15.15
N SER A 194 -9.95 -4.80 -15.33
CA SER A 194 -11.41 -4.58 -15.30
C SER A 194 -12.12 -4.75 -16.65
N GLY A 195 -11.36 -4.64 -17.76
CA GLY A 195 -11.90 -4.67 -19.12
C GLY A 195 -12.60 -3.37 -19.58
N TYR A 196 -12.43 -2.25 -18.86
CA TYR A 196 -12.95 -0.93 -19.24
C TYR A 196 -11.79 0.04 -19.54
N PRO A 197 -11.65 0.53 -20.78
CA PRO A 197 -10.61 1.50 -21.13
C PRO A 197 -10.84 2.86 -20.45
N ALA A 198 -9.75 3.47 -19.98
CA ALA A 198 -9.77 4.81 -19.41
C ALA A 198 -10.31 5.85 -20.42
N GLY A 199 -11.05 6.84 -19.93
CA GLY A 199 -11.57 7.95 -20.73
C GLY A 199 -12.82 7.64 -21.57
N TRP A 200 -13.48 6.50 -21.34
CA TRP A 200 -14.78 6.21 -21.94
C TRP A 200 -15.85 7.18 -21.47
N THR A 201 -16.66 7.63 -22.41
CA THR A 201 -17.85 8.47 -22.20
C THR A 201 -19.12 7.61 -22.19
N GLU A 202 -20.25 8.19 -21.78
CA GLU A 202 -21.56 7.53 -21.87
C GLU A 202 -21.82 6.90 -23.25
N ALA A 203 -21.48 7.62 -24.32
CA ALA A 203 -21.67 7.13 -25.69
C ALA A 203 -20.84 5.87 -25.97
N ASP A 204 -19.62 5.78 -25.44
CA ASP A 204 -18.75 4.63 -25.59
C ASP A 204 -19.33 3.42 -24.86
N PHE A 205 -19.77 3.60 -23.60
CA PHE A 205 -20.44 2.54 -22.82
C PHE A 205 -21.70 2.02 -23.51
N LEU A 206 -22.55 2.92 -24.00
CA LEU A 206 -23.78 2.56 -24.73
C LEU A 206 -23.45 1.80 -26.03
N SER A 207 -22.43 2.24 -26.76
CA SER A 207 -21.98 1.56 -28.00
C SER A 207 -21.45 0.15 -27.74
N ALA A 208 -20.84 -0.07 -26.57
CA ALA A 208 -20.38 -1.37 -26.08
C ALA A 208 -21.52 -2.23 -25.49
N GLY A 209 -22.77 -1.76 -25.55
CA GLY A 209 -23.94 -2.48 -25.04
C GLY A 209 -24.05 -2.48 -23.51
N ARG A 210 -23.41 -1.53 -22.83
CA ARG A 210 -23.54 -1.35 -21.37
C ARG A 210 -24.72 -0.43 -21.07
N GLU A 211 -25.40 -0.70 -19.95
CA GLU A 211 -26.40 0.21 -19.40
C GLU A 211 -25.70 1.22 -18.49
N VAL A 212 -25.98 2.51 -18.71
CA VAL A 212 -25.54 3.60 -17.83
C VAL A 212 -26.73 4.06 -17.02
N VAL A 213 -26.56 4.14 -15.69
CA VAL A 213 -27.59 4.58 -14.75
C VAL A 213 -27.07 5.75 -13.91
N PRO A 214 -27.90 6.76 -13.64
CA PRO A 214 -27.50 7.84 -12.74
C PRO A 214 -27.43 7.31 -11.30
N LEU A 215 -26.39 7.72 -10.57
CA LEU A 215 -26.32 7.65 -9.12
C LEU A 215 -26.64 9.05 -8.59
N ALA A 216 -27.77 9.23 -7.91
CA ALA A 216 -28.14 10.52 -7.35
C ALA A 216 -27.77 10.61 -5.86
N ASP A 217 -27.62 11.83 -5.35
CA ASP A 217 -27.42 12.05 -3.90
C ASP A 217 -28.54 11.45 -3.03
N ALA A 218 -29.74 11.31 -3.59
CA ALA A 218 -30.85 10.63 -2.92
C ALA A 218 -30.61 9.13 -2.75
N ASP A 219 -29.98 8.48 -3.73
CA ASP A 219 -29.66 7.05 -3.68
C ASP A 219 -28.56 6.78 -2.64
N LEU A 220 -27.63 7.75 -2.47
CA LEU A 220 -26.57 7.70 -1.46
C LEU A 220 -27.07 7.69 -0.01
N VAL A 221 -28.34 8.05 0.22
CA VAL A 221 -28.98 7.89 1.54
C VAL A 221 -29.18 6.41 1.88
N ASP A 222 -29.55 5.61 0.88
CA ASP A 222 -29.75 4.16 1.00
C ASP A 222 -28.48 3.35 0.71
N LEU A 223 -27.42 4.03 0.24
CA LEU A 223 -26.09 3.48 -0.03
C LEU A 223 -25.00 4.19 0.80
N PRO A 224 -25.09 4.15 2.15
CA PRO A 224 -24.16 4.87 3.00
C PRO A 224 -22.70 4.47 2.81
N LYS A 225 -22.40 3.22 2.43
CA LYS A 225 -21.04 2.74 2.18
C LYS A 225 -20.53 3.14 0.81
N VAL A 226 -21.40 3.18 -0.20
CA VAL A 226 -21.03 3.78 -1.49
C VAL A 226 -20.71 5.26 -1.30
N ASN A 227 -21.54 6.00 -0.56
CA ASN A 227 -21.33 7.42 -0.27
C ASN A 227 -20.03 7.67 0.49
N GLU A 228 -19.77 6.86 1.53
CA GLU A 228 -18.52 6.89 2.28
C GLU A 228 -17.33 6.63 1.36
N THR A 229 -17.35 5.58 0.56
CA THR A 229 -16.26 5.21 -0.34
C THR A 229 -16.04 6.23 -1.46
N LEU A 230 -17.08 6.86 -2.00
CA LEU A 230 -16.95 7.96 -2.96
C LEU A 230 -16.18 9.15 -2.37
N ARG A 231 -16.35 9.41 -1.07
CA ARG A 231 -15.68 10.51 -0.36
C ARG A 231 -14.27 10.18 0.10
N THR A 232 -14.01 8.93 0.46
CA THR A 232 -12.76 8.53 1.13
C THR A 232 -11.84 7.69 0.25
N GLY A 233 -12.33 7.13 -0.86
CA GLY A 233 -11.54 6.29 -1.78
C GLY A 233 -11.25 4.87 -1.27
N PHE A 234 -11.98 4.41 -0.25
CA PHE A 234 -11.75 3.14 0.48
C PHE A 234 -11.93 1.85 -0.38
N ILE A 235 -11.34 0.73 0.05
CA ILE A 235 -11.48 -0.60 -0.56
C ILE A 235 -12.01 -1.61 0.48
N GLU A 236 -13.03 -2.38 0.10
CA GLU A 236 -13.71 -3.47 0.84
C GLU A 236 -14.50 -3.06 2.10
N VAL A 237 -15.68 -2.46 1.86
CA VAL A 237 -16.62 -2.11 2.94
C VAL A 237 -17.74 -3.16 3.04
N PRO A 238 -18.02 -3.75 4.23
CA PRO A 238 -19.17 -4.63 4.38
C PRO A 238 -20.47 -3.87 4.11
N LEU A 239 -21.29 -4.48 3.27
CA LEU A 239 -22.62 -3.99 2.94
C LEU A 239 -23.65 -4.53 3.94
N SER A 240 -24.63 -3.70 4.28
CA SER A 240 -25.84 -4.20 4.91
C SER A 240 -26.70 -4.97 3.90
N GLU A 241 -27.56 -5.89 4.34
CA GLU A 241 -28.48 -6.61 3.45
C GLU A 241 -29.34 -5.64 2.61
N ASN A 242 -29.79 -4.53 3.20
CA ASN A 242 -30.56 -3.52 2.49
C ASN A 242 -29.73 -2.87 1.36
N GLU A 243 -28.49 -2.52 1.66
CA GLU A 243 -27.58 -1.89 0.70
C GLU A 243 -27.16 -2.85 -0.41
N THR A 244 -26.90 -4.12 -0.07
CA THR A 244 -26.71 -5.21 -1.04
C THR A 244 -27.91 -5.29 -1.99
N MET A 245 -29.14 -5.28 -1.47
CA MET A 245 -30.34 -5.34 -2.29
C MET A 245 -30.54 -4.09 -3.15
N CYS A 246 -30.16 -2.91 -2.67
CA CYS A 246 -30.14 -1.68 -3.46
C CYS A 246 -29.13 -1.80 -4.62
N ILE A 247 -27.92 -2.28 -4.36
CA ILE A 247 -26.90 -2.51 -5.39
C ILE A 247 -27.38 -3.54 -6.42
N VAL A 248 -27.92 -4.69 -5.99
CA VAL A 248 -28.47 -5.72 -6.90
C VAL A 248 -29.54 -5.16 -7.83
N LYS A 249 -30.44 -4.31 -7.31
CA LYS A 249 -31.56 -3.78 -8.10
C LYS A 249 -31.15 -2.62 -9.01
N GLY A 250 -30.28 -1.75 -8.51
CA GLY A 250 -29.99 -0.46 -9.13
C GLY A 250 -28.75 -0.46 -10.02
N TYR A 251 -27.67 -1.10 -9.57
CA TYR A 251 -26.33 -0.79 -10.06
C TYR A 251 -25.52 -2.02 -10.51
N ARG A 252 -25.79 -3.20 -9.97
CA ARG A 252 -25.02 -4.41 -10.28
C ARG A 252 -25.09 -4.74 -11.76
N GLY A 253 -23.91 -4.85 -12.40
CA GLY A 253 -23.77 -5.10 -13.84
C GLY A 253 -24.00 -3.88 -14.73
N LYS A 254 -24.22 -2.69 -14.15
CA LYS A 254 -24.41 -1.42 -14.85
C LYS A 254 -23.26 -0.46 -14.55
N ILE A 255 -23.18 0.59 -15.35
CA ILE A 255 -22.24 1.69 -15.13
C ILE A 255 -22.99 2.82 -14.41
N ALA A 256 -22.55 3.17 -13.22
CA ALA A 256 -23.12 4.28 -12.47
C ALA A 256 -22.45 5.59 -12.87
N GLU A 257 -23.21 6.59 -13.28
CA GLU A 257 -22.71 7.95 -13.51
C GLU A 257 -22.97 8.81 -12.26
N TYR A 258 -21.94 9.47 -11.76
CA TYR A 258 -22.01 10.40 -10.65
C TYR A 258 -21.12 11.61 -10.90
N HIS A 259 -21.71 12.81 -10.97
CA HIS A 259 -21.01 14.08 -11.17
C HIS A 259 -20.08 14.14 -12.41
N GLY A 260 -20.44 13.43 -13.48
CA GLY A 260 -19.66 13.35 -14.72
C GLY A 260 -18.60 12.25 -14.73
N ASP A 261 -18.44 11.53 -13.61
CA ASP A 261 -17.57 10.36 -13.51
C ASP A 261 -18.37 9.05 -13.57
N TYR A 262 -17.73 8.00 -14.08
CA TYR A 262 -18.32 6.68 -14.23
C TYR A 262 -17.73 5.71 -13.23
N TYR A 263 -18.59 4.90 -12.64
CA TYR A 263 -18.26 3.97 -11.59
C TYR A 263 -18.83 2.57 -11.84
N LEU A 264 -18.07 1.56 -11.41
CA LEU A 264 -18.59 0.21 -11.23
C LEU A 264 -18.90 0.00 -9.75
N ILE A 265 -20.17 -0.27 -9.44
CA ILE A 265 -20.66 -0.54 -8.08
C ILE A 265 -21.12 -2.00 -8.03
N ASP A 266 -20.36 -2.84 -7.34
CA ASP A 266 -20.64 -4.27 -7.18
C ASP A 266 -20.26 -4.72 -5.77
N PHE A 267 -20.32 -6.03 -5.52
CA PHE A 267 -19.80 -6.63 -4.31
C PHE A 267 -19.36 -8.08 -4.51
N ILE A 268 -18.43 -8.51 -3.67
CA ILE A 268 -18.02 -9.91 -3.51
C ILE A 268 -18.72 -10.52 -2.31
N GLU A 269 -19.05 -11.81 -2.40
CA GLU A 269 -19.62 -12.59 -1.29
C GLU A 269 -18.52 -13.44 -0.64
N SER A 270 -18.38 -13.36 0.68
CA SER A 270 -17.45 -14.16 1.50
C SER A 270 -18.15 -14.97 2.57
#